data_AF-A0A3R7TXP8-F1
#
_entry.id   AF-A0A3R7TXP8-F1
#
_cell.length_a   1.000
_cell.length_b   1.000
_cell.length_c   1.000
_cell.angle_alpha   90.00
_cell.angle_beta   90.00
_cell.angle_gamma   90.00
#
_symmetry.space_group_name_H-M   'P 1'
#
loop_
_entity.id
_entity.type
_entity.pdbx_description
1 polymer ?
#
loop_
_entity_poly.entity_id
_entity_poly.type
_entity_poly.pdbx_seq_one_letter_code
_entity_poly.pdbx_strand_id
1 'polypeptide(L)'
;MRSVYTPVGILEIKDDFDEKKLCAELRGLDLLYEIICKSSNWKLEVSSTRPFIRSNDGSPEIQIDIFNCILNKICQENFHLSVQMSMRNVCVLTDFGVNEEIPSTDAIISIILLGNSGWPMEHTPETLEEKSIGYFKETCEIEGLRDTNIGFEDFEHLGICRNYSEEEMFREALIELGKLSRYLYVCKMLTIESIIQFISPVLNEIPKNLVSRYLEAPEEEYDTVFLSQKVKDNHQVLPIST
;
A
#
# COMPACT_ATOMS: atom_id res chain seq x y z
N MET A 1 -25.35 -30.67 6.42
CA MET A 1 -24.48 -29.58 6.92
C MET A 1 -23.34 -30.26 7.62
N ARG A 2 -22.10 -29.94 7.26
CA ARG A 2 -20.88 -30.53 7.79
C ARG A 2 -20.15 -29.51 8.66
N SER A 3 -19.69 -29.95 9.83
CA SER A 3 -18.83 -29.15 10.70
C SER A 3 -17.38 -29.61 10.53
N VAL A 4 -16.48 -28.67 10.28
CA VAL A 4 -15.06 -28.92 10.09
C VAL A 4 -14.27 -28.14 11.14
N TYR A 5 -13.44 -28.84 11.91
CA TYR A 5 -12.57 -28.21 12.90
C TYR A 5 -11.34 -27.62 12.20
N THR A 6 -11.04 -26.35 12.48
CA THR A 6 -9.91 -25.62 11.90
C THR A 6 -9.12 -24.90 13.01
N PRO A 7 -7.87 -24.47 12.76
CA PRO A 7 -7.09 -23.70 13.74
C PRO A 7 -7.75 -22.39 14.18
N VAL A 8 -8.65 -21.82 13.36
CA VAL A 8 -9.32 -20.54 13.61
C VAL A 8 -10.74 -20.69 14.14
N GLY A 9 -11.29 -21.92 14.22
CA GLY A 9 -12.65 -22.18 14.69
C GLY A 9 -13.35 -23.34 13.98
N ILE A 10 -14.66 -23.47 14.18
CA ILE A 10 -15.48 -24.51 13.54
C ILE A 10 -16.16 -23.92 12.30
N LEU A 11 -15.79 -24.41 11.12
CA LEU A 11 -16.41 -24.05 9.85
C LEU A 11 -17.65 -24.93 9.61
N GLU A 12 -18.82 -24.30 9.49
CA GLU A 12 -20.06 -24.97 9.10
C GLU A 12 -20.33 -24.77 7.61
N ILE A 13 -20.42 -25.86 6.86
CA ILE A 13 -20.61 -25.84 5.40
C ILE A 13 -21.82 -26.68 4.98
N LYS A 14 -22.49 -26.30 3.88
CA LYS A 14 -23.56 -27.13 3.28
C LYS A 14 -22.93 -28.39 2.68
N ASP A 15 -23.71 -29.44 2.39
CA ASP A 15 -23.15 -30.73 1.92
C ASP A 15 -22.85 -30.76 0.40
N ASP A 16 -23.17 -29.69 -0.32
CA ASP A 16 -22.98 -29.57 -1.78
C ASP A 16 -21.78 -28.66 -2.07
N PHE A 17 -20.59 -29.25 -2.12
CA PHE A 17 -19.33 -28.56 -2.41
C PHE A 17 -18.27 -29.50 -2.99
N ASP A 18 -17.26 -28.92 -3.62
CA ASP A 18 -16.07 -29.64 -4.08
C ASP A 18 -15.09 -29.89 -2.91
N GLU A 19 -14.90 -31.15 -2.53
CA GLU A 19 -13.98 -31.57 -1.46
C GLU A 19 -12.54 -31.12 -1.72
N LYS A 20 -12.10 -31.05 -2.99
CA LYS A 20 -10.75 -30.56 -3.32
C LYS A 20 -10.60 -29.08 -3.00
N LYS A 21 -11.61 -28.27 -3.34
CA LYS A 21 -11.64 -26.84 -3.00
C LYS A 21 -11.61 -26.65 -1.48
N LEU A 22 -12.39 -27.45 -0.73
CA LEU A 22 -12.35 -27.43 0.73
C LEU A 22 -10.96 -27.81 1.27
N CYS A 23 -10.35 -28.90 0.79
CA CYS A 23 -9.01 -29.30 1.24
C CYS A 23 -7.94 -28.23 0.98
N ALA A 24 -8.04 -27.50 -0.13
CA ALA A 24 -7.15 -26.38 -0.43
C ALA A 24 -7.32 -25.24 0.59
N GLU A 25 -8.56 -24.85 0.90
CA GLU A 25 -8.84 -23.83 1.93
C GLU A 25 -8.34 -24.24 3.31
N LEU A 26 -8.53 -25.50 3.72
CA LEU A 26 -8.08 -25.98 5.02
C LEU A 26 -6.55 -25.92 5.16
N ARG A 27 -5.82 -26.30 4.11
CA ARG A 27 -4.36 -26.15 4.08
C ARG A 27 -3.93 -24.67 4.15
N GLY A 28 -4.65 -23.79 3.44
CA GLY A 28 -4.41 -22.35 3.51
C GLY A 28 -4.71 -21.77 4.89
N LEU A 29 -5.73 -22.26 5.60
CA LEU A 29 -6.04 -21.86 6.98
C LEU A 29 -4.93 -22.22 7.96
N ASP A 30 -4.30 -23.38 7.82
CA ASP A 30 -3.16 -23.77 8.66
C ASP A 30 -2.00 -22.78 8.49
N LEU A 31 -1.65 -22.46 7.24
CA LEU A 31 -0.60 -21.48 6.93
C LEU A 31 -0.98 -20.07 7.42
N LEU A 32 -2.21 -19.64 7.17
CA LEU A 32 -2.74 -18.35 7.60
C LEU A 32 -2.64 -18.19 9.12
N TYR A 33 -3.03 -19.22 9.87
CA TYR A 33 -2.94 -19.23 11.33
C TYR A 33 -1.50 -19.05 11.81
N GLU A 34 -0.54 -19.79 11.23
CA GLU A 34 0.87 -19.65 11.57
C GLU A 34 1.43 -18.25 11.29
N ILE A 35 1.04 -17.64 10.17
CA ILE A 35 1.49 -16.29 9.79
C ILE A 35 0.92 -15.26 10.77
N ILE A 36 -0.37 -15.33 11.09
CA ILE A 36 -1.01 -14.39 12.03
C ILE A 36 -0.38 -14.49 13.42
N CYS A 37 -0.18 -15.71 13.93
CA CYS A 37 0.43 -15.91 15.25
C CYS A 37 1.86 -15.35 15.37
N LYS A 38 2.58 -15.19 14.25
CA LYS A 38 3.92 -14.59 14.21
C LYS A 38 3.92 -13.10 13.90
N SER A 39 2.78 -12.53 13.52
CA SER A 39 2.67 -11.12 13.15
C SER A 39 2.36 -10.22 14.36
N SER A 40 3.01 -9.05 14.43
CA SER A 40 2.63 -7.96 15.34
C SER A 40 1.50 -7.08 14.80
N ASN A 41 1.27 -7.16 13.48
CA ASN A 41 0.42 -6.25 12.72
C ASN A 41 -1.01 -6.78 12.58
N TRP A 42 -1.27 -8.01 13.00
CA TRP A 42 -2.57 -8.66 12.85
C TRP A 42 -2.96 -9.40 14.13
N LYS A 43 -4.25 -9.43 14.41
CA LYS A 43 -4.84 -10.14 15.55
C LYS A 43 -5.97 -11.04 15.07
N LEU A 44 -5.99 -12.28 15.56
CA LEU A 44 -7.09 -13.20 15.34
C LEU A 44 -8.09 -13.09 16.50
N GLU A 45 -9.31 -12.69 16.19
CA GLU A 45 -10.42 -12.66 17.12
C GLU A 45 -11.24 -13.95 16.99
N VAL A 46 -11.02 -14.87 17.93
CA VAL A 46 -11.73 -16.17 18.03
C VAL A 46 -12.86 -16.16 19.07
N SER A 47 -13.09 -15.01 19.73
CA SER A 47 -14.07 -14.86 20.80
C SER A 47 -15.52 -14.78 20.28
N SER A 48 -15.71 -14.45 19.01
CA SER A 48 -16.99 -14.42 18.32
C SER A 48 -17.35 -15.76 17.69
N THR A 49 -18.63 -15.97 17.40
CA THR A 49 -19.14 -17.13 16.64
C THR A 49 -18.58 -17.22 15.22
N ARG A 50 -17.89 -16.17 14.74
CA ARG A 50 -17.18 -16.10 13.45
C ARG A 50 -15.78 -15.57 13.69
N PRO A 51 -14.72 -16.23 13.18
CA PRO A 51 -13.37 -15.73 13.36
C PRO A 51 -13.10 -14.54 12.45
N PHE A 52 -12.60 -13.46 13.04
CA PHE A 52 -12.17 -12.27 12.31
C PHE A 52 -10.66 -12.06 12.44
N ILE A 53 -10.04 -11.62 11.36
CA ILE A 53 -8.67 -11.09 11.42
C ILE A 53 -8.77 -9.57 11.42
N ARG A 54 -8.10 -8.91 12.36
CA ARG A 54 -8.09 -7.46 12.50
C ARG A 54 -6.67 -6.93 12.38
N SER A 55 -6.49 -5.85 11.63
CA SER A 55 -5.20 -5.16 11.56
C SER A 55 -4.94 -4.39 12.86
N ASN A 56 -3.68 -4.36 13.27
CA ASN A 56 -3.16 -3.73 14.48
C ASN A 56 -1.90 -2.91 14.17
N ASP A 57 -1.90 -2.29 13.00
CA ASP A 57 -0.76 -1.65 12.36
C ASP A 57 -1.01 -0.17 12.06
N GLY A 58 -2.08 0.41 12.60
CA GLY A 58 -2.46 1.80 12.36
C GLY A 58 -3.83 1.95 11.70
N SER A 59 -4.24 3.18 11.45
CA SER A 59 -5.53 3.46 10.79
C SER A 59 -5.42 3.49 9.27
N PRO A 60 -6.54 3.30 8.54
CA PRO A 60 -7.80 2.67 8.99
C PRO A 60 -7.62 1.20 9.42
N GLU A 61 -8.51 0.69 10.28
CA GLU A 61 -8.49 -0.73 10.67
C GLU A 61 -9.07 -1.58 9.54
N ILE A 62 -8.40 -2.70 9.20
CA ILE A 62 -8.90 -3.74 8.31
C ILE A 62 -9.45 -4.91 9.13
N GLN A 63 -10.63 -5.39 8.77
CA GLN A 63 -11.24 -6.59 9.34
C GLN A 63 -11.63 -7.57 8.24
N ILE A 64 -11.29 -8.86 8.39
CA ILE A 64 -11.55 -9.92 7.40
C ILE A 64 -12.40 -11.02 8.03
N ASP A 65 -13.55 -11.33 7.44
CA ASP A 65 -14.37 -12.49 7.83
C ASP A 65 -13.88 -13.74 7.08
N ILE A 66 -13.04 -14.54 7.75
CA ILE A 66 -12.35 -15.68 7.14
C ILE A 66 -13.35 -16.70 6.59
N PHE A 67 -14.32 -17.08 7.42
CA PHE A 67 -15.29 -18.12 7.05
C PHE A 67 -16.24 -17.63 5.97
N ASN A 68 -16.65 -16.36 6.00
CA ASN A 68 -17.48 -15.85 4.92
C ASN A 68 -16.75 -15.80 3.57
N CYS A 69 -15.44 -15.49 3.55
CA CYS A 69 -14.63 -15.58 2.32
C CYS A 69 -14.60 -17.01 1.74
N ILE A 70 -14.42 -18.02 2.60
CA ILE A 70 -14.39 -19.43 2.20
C ILE A 70 -15.78 -19.87 1.71
N LEU A 71 -16.83 -19.55 2.46
CA LEU A 71 -18.21 -19.95 2.14
C LEU A 71 -18.72 -19.28 0.86
N ASN A 72 -18.39 -18.00 0.64
CA ASN A 72 -18.72 -17.29 -0.59
C ASN A 72 -18.11 -18.02 -1.80
N LYS A 73 -16.83 -18.38 -1.72
CA LYS A 73 -16.15 -19.05 -2.81
C LYS A 73 -16.69 -20.46 -3.04
N ILE A 74 -16.74 -21.29 -1.99
CA ILE A 74 -17.10 -22.70 -2.15
C ILE A 74 -18.59 -22.89 -2.44
N CYS A 75 -19.48 -22.17 -1.75
CA CYS A 75 -20.92 -22.43 -1.81
C CYS A 75 -21.69 -21.50 -2.76
N GLN A 76 -21.12 -20.36 -3.14
CA GLN A 76 -21.85 -19.31 -3.88
C GLN A 76 -21.15 -18.87 -5.17
N GLU A 77 -19.99 -19.46 -5.49
CA GLU A 77 -19.15 -19.06 -6.63
C GLU A 77 -18.83 -17.54 -6.63
N ASN A 78 -18.79 -16.96 -5.42
CA ASN A 78 -18.50 -15.56 -5.20
C ASN A 78 -17.03 -15.41 -4.81
N PHE A 79 -16.25 -14.84 -5.73
CA PHE A 79 -14.81 -14.66 -5.62
C PHE A 79 -14.40 -13.38 -4.86
N HIS A 80 -15.34 -12.68 -4.23
CA HIS A 80 -15.04 -11.46 -3.48
C HIS A 80 -14.68 -11.79 -2.02
N LEU A 81 -13.56 -11.22 -1.55
CA LEU A 81 -13.21 -11.29 -0.14
C LEU A 81 -14.15 -10.41 0.70
N SER A 82 -14.54 -10.93 1.86
CA SER A 82 -15.34 -10.22 2.86
C SER A 82 -14.44 -9.40 3.77
N VAL A 83 -14.06 -8.22 3.28
CA VAL A 83 -13.16 -7.28 3.96
C VAL A 83 -13.95 -6.04 4.38
N GLN A 84 -13.60 -5.50 5.54
CA GLN A 84 -14.09 -4.22 6.04
C GLN A 84 -12.91 -3.28 6.32
N MET A 85 -13.06 -2.01 5.98
CA MET A 85 -12.14 -0.94 6.31
C MET A 85 -12.91 0.15 7.03
N SER A 86 -12.53 0.49 8.27
CA SER A 86 -13.26 1.47 9.10
C SER A 86 -14.78 1.18 9.16
N MET A 87 -15.15 -0.10 9.37
CA MET A 87 -16.53 -0.60 9.42
C MET A 87 -17.33 -0.51 8.12
N ARG A 88 -16.70 -0.17 6.98
CA ARG A 88 -17.33 -0.20 5.65
C ARG A 88 -16.86 -1.43 4.89
N ASN A 89 -17.77 -2.11 4.21
CA ASN A 89 -17.39 -3.24 3.37
C ASN A 89 -16.56 -2.76 2.19
N VAL A 90 -15.39 -3.39 2.00
CA VAL A 90 -14.50 -3.16 0.88
C VAL A 90 -14.45 -4.43 0.05
N CYS A 91 -14.68 -4.26 -1.24
CA CYS A 91 -14.55 -5.34 -2.20
C CYS A 91 -13.08 -5.46 -2.62
N VAL A 92 -12.42 -6.57 -2.25
CA VAL A 92 -11.12 -6.94 -2.85
C VAL A 92 -11.40 -7.99 -3.90
N LEU A 93 -11.34 -7.59 -5.17
CA LEU A 93 -11.46 -8.51 -6.29
C LEU A 93 -10.16 -9.29 -6.39
N THR A 94 -10.24 -10.60 -6.25
CA THR A 94 -9.16 -11.52 -6.51
C THR A 94 -9.25 -12.01 -7.94
N ASP A 95 -8.14 -12.14 -8.65
CA ASP A 95 -8.11 -12.68 -10.02
C ASP A 95 -8.29 -14.21 -10.07
N PHE A 96 -9.19 -14.75 -9.23
CA PHE A 96 -9.57 -16.17 -9.24
C PHE A 96 -10.24 -16.59 -10.55
N GLY A 97 -10.66 -15.63 -11.39
CA GLY A 97 -11.21 -15.90 -12.72
C GLY A 97 -10.22 -16.60 -13.66
N VAL A 98 -8.91 -16.48 -13.39
CA VAL A 98 -7.86 -17.16 -14.15
C VAL A 98 -7.59 -18.57 -13.62
N ASN A 99 -7.86 -18.82 -12.33
CA ASN A 99 -7.70 -20.15 -11.72
C ASN A 99 -8.60 -20.34 -10.49
N GLU A 100 -9.71 -21.05 -10.68
CA GLU A 100 -10.66 -21.37 -9.61
C GLU A 100 -10.06 -22.23 -8.48
N GLU A 101 -8.92 -22.89 -8.71
CA GLU A 101 -8.26 -23.76 -7.74
C GLU A 101 -7.53 -22.96 -6.64
N ILE A 102 -7.24 -21.66 -6.84
CA ILE A 102 -6.50 -20.84 -5.86
C ILE A 102 -7.40 -20.50 -4.67
N PRO A 103 -7.19 -21.05 -3.47
CA PRO A 103 -8.12 -20.86 -2.35
C PRO A 103 -8.24 -19.38 -1.91
N SER A 104 -9.40 -18.98 -1.39
CA SER A 104 -9.65 -17.65 -0.81
C SER A 104 -8.62 -17.31 0.27
N THR A 105 -8.19 -18.31 1.04
CA THR A 105 -7.15 -18.19 2.05
C THR A 105 -5.81 -17.67 1.51
N ASP A 106 -5.41 -17.98 0.28
CA ASP A 106 -4.18 -17.44 -0.31
C ASP A 106 -4.28 -15.92 -0.50
N ALA A 107 -5.43 -15.44 -0.99
CA ALA A 107 -5.65 -14.01 -1.14
C ALA A 107 -5.74 -13.28 0.21
N ILE A 108 -6.33 -13.92 1.23
CA ILE A 108 -6.29 -13.42 2.61
C ILE A 108 -4.83 -13.31 3.07
N ILE A 109 -4.01 -14.35 2.88
CA ILE A 109 -2.58 -14.33 3.22
C ILE A 109 -1.86 -13.17 2.53
N SER A 110 -2.12 -12.92 1.24
CA SER A 110 -1.54 -11.77 0.54
C SER A 110 -1.87 -10.44 1.22
N ILE A 111 -3.10 -10.23 1.67
CA ILE A 111 -3.48 -9.03 2.44
C ILE A 111 -2.71 -8.96 3.77
N ILE A 112 -2.58 -10.09 4.48
CA ILE A 112 -1.80 -10.15 5.72
C ILE A 112 -0.34 -9.77 5.48
N LEU A 113 0.25 -10.26 4.38
CA LEU A 113 1.62 -9.95 3.99
C LEU A 113 1.80 -8.48 3.58
N LEU A 114 0.81 -7.86 2.94
CA LEU A 114 0.81 -6.41 2.67
C LEU A 114 0.89 -5.61 3.98
N GLY A 115 0.06 -5.96 4.97
CA GLY A 115 0.11 -5.31 6.28
C GLY A 115 1.43 -5.55 7.04
N ASN A 116 2.02 -6.75 6.91
CA ASN A 116 3.36 -7.02 7.47
C ASN A 116 4.48 -6.23 6.75
N SER A 117 4.26 -5.87 5.49
CA SER A 117 5.22 -5.12 4.67
C SER A 117 4.99 -3.61 4.75
N GLY A 118 4.05 -3.14 5.57
CA GLY A 118 3.75 -1.72 5.74
C GLY A 118 2.94 -1.11 4.60
N TRP A 119 2.06 -1.88 3.96
CA TRP A 119 1.15 -1.43 2.91
C TRP A 119 1.86 -0.66 1.77
N PRO A 120 2.83 -1.29 1.08
CA PRO A 120 3.50 -0.64 -0.04
C PRO A 120 2.48 -0.21 -1.09
N MET A 121 2.52 1.06 -1.49
CA MET A 121 1.55 1.69 -2.39
C MET A 121 1.44 0.92 -3.71
N GLU A 122 2.59 0.57 -4.31
CA GLU A 122 2.72 -0.12 -5.60
C GLU A 122 2.10 -1.54 -5.62
N HIS A 123 1.86 -2.15 -4.46
CA HIS A 123 1.32 -3.51 -4.36
C HIS A 123 -0.02 -3.57 -3.62
N THR A 124 -0.47 -2.46 -3.04
CA THR A 124 -1.73 -2.40 -2.33
C THR A 124 -2.87 -2.24 -3.35
N PRO A 125 -3.90 -3.09 -3.35
CA PRO A 125 -5.05 -2.91 -4.23
C PRO A 125 -5.69 -1.54 -4.06
N GLU A 126 -6.13 -0.91 -5.14
CA GLU A 126 -6.79 0.42 -5.12
C GLU A 126 -7.95 0.48 -4.11
N THR A 127 -8.68 -0.62 -3.93
CA THR A 127 -9.80 -0.66 -2.96
C THR A 127 -9.35 -0.57 -1.50
N LEU A 128 -8.06 -0.73 -1.23
CA LEU A 128 -7.39 -0.55 0.06
C LEU A 128 -6.43 0.66 0.06
N GLU A 129 -6.56 1.58 -0.90
CA GLU A 129 -5.71 2.79 -0.97
C GLU A 129 -5.71 3.59 0.33
N GLU A 130 -6.90 3.83 0.91
CA GLU A 130 -7.02 4.57 2.18
C GLU A 130 -6.20 3.92 3.30
N LYS A 131 -6.04 2.58 3.28
CA LYS A 131 -5.21 1.86 4.24
C LYS A 131 -3.74 2.19 4.09
N SER A 132 -3.22 2.13 2.87
CA SER A 132 -1.83 2.43 2.59
C SER A 132 -1.49 3.90 2.86
N ILE A 133 -2.37 4.84 2.48
CA ILE A 133 -2.20 6.26 2.80
C ILE A 133 -2.24 6.51 4.31
N GLY A 134 -3.22 5.93 5.01
CA GLY A 134 -3.33 6.06 6.46
C GLY A 134 -2.08 5.56 7.19
N TYR A 135 -1.62 4.37 6.82
CA TYR A 135 -0.39 3.78 7.36
C TYR A 135 0.83 4.65 7.08
N PHE A 136 0.99 5.12 5.83
CA PHE A 136 2.09 6.00 5.46
C PHE A 136 2.05 7.28 6.30
N LYS A 137 0.90 7.97 6.42
CA LYS A 137 0.81 9.21 7.20
C LYS A 137 1.14 9.02 8.68
N GLU A 138 0.77 7.89 9.28
CA GLU A 138 1.08 7.61 10.68
C GLU A 138 2.56 7.29 10.91
N THR A 139 3.19 6.59 9.95
CA THR A 139 4.58 6.12 10.05
C THR A 139 5.60 7.07 9.42
N CYS A 140 5.14 8.03 8.60
CA CYS A 140 6.00 8.97 7.90
C CYS A 140 6.75 9.85 8.91
N GLU A 141 8.08 9.86 8.80
CA GLU A 141 8.96 10.69 9.62
C GLU A 141 9.19 12.09 9.01
N ILE A 142 8.66 12.34 7.81
CA ILE A 142 8.79 13.64 7.13
C ILE A 142 7.82 14.64 7.77
N GLU A 143 8.40 15.61 8.47
CA GLU A 143 7.64 16.70 9.10
C GLU A 143 6.80 17.45 8.05
N GLY A 144 5.55 17.77 8.41
CA GLY A 144 4.61 18.47 7.54
C GLY A 144 3.88 17.60 6.52
N LEU A 145 4.30 16.35 6.30
CA LEU A 145 3.74 15.49 5.25
C LEU A 145 2.51 14.69 5.72
N ARG A 146 2.40 14.44 7.03
CA ARG A 146 1.28 13.71 7.67
C ARG A 146 -0.09 14.36 7.43
N ASP A 147 -0.13 15.69 7.44
CA ASP A 147 -1.36 16.49 7.35
C ASP A 147 -1.68 16.95 5.91
N THR A 148 -1.00 16.39 4.90
CA THR A 148 -1.13 16.82 3.50
C THR A 148 -2.06 15.93 2.68
N ASN A 149 -2.39 16.38 1.48
CA ASN A 149 -3.21 15.66 0.50
C ASN A 149 -2.38 14.75 -0.45
N ILE A 150 -1.24 14.23 0.02
CA ILE A 150 -0.50 13.20 -0.73
C ILE A 150 -1.34 11.93 -0.84
N GLY A 151 -1.40 11.35 -2.05
CA GLY A 151 -2.11 10.11 -2.38
C GLY A 151 -1.32 9.20 -3.32
N PHE A 152 -1.94 8.11 -3.81
CA PHE A 152 -1.26 7.10 -4.64
C PHE A 152 -0.58 7.69 -5.88
N GLU A 153 -1.27 8.59 -6.59
CA GLU A 153 -0.74 9.23 -7.80
C GLU A 153 0.61 9.93 -7.58
N ASP A 154 0.84 10.50 -6.39
CA ASP A 154 2.10 11.17 -6.06
C ASP A 154 3.25 10.15 -5.89
N PHE A 155 2.94 8.96 -5.37
CA PHE A 155 3.90 7.85 -5.28
C PHE A 155 4.12 7.18 -6.64
N GLU A 156 3.09 7.05 -7.46
CA GLU A 156 3.22 6.55 -8.83
C GLU A 156 4.14 7.44 -9.67
N HIS A 157 3.97 8.77 -9.58
CA HIS A 157 4.88 9.71 -10.23
C HIS A 157 6.32 9.59 -9.70
N LEU A 158 6.51 9.39 -8.39
CA LEU A 158 7.83 9.13 -7.83
C LEU A 158 8.42 7.80 -8.33
N GLY A 159 7.58 6.77 -8.49
CA GLY A 159 7.94 5.48 -9.09
C GLY A 159 8.38 5.61 -10.55
N ILE A 160 7.70 6.43 -11.36
CA ILE A 160 8.15 6.74 -12.72
C ILE A 160 9.55 7.37 -12.72
N CYS A 161 9.81 8.30 -11.79
CA CYS A 161 11.13 8.90 -11.64
C CYS A 161 12.19 7.85 -11.28
N ARG A 162 11.85 6.90 -10.40
CA ARG A 162 12.72 5.78 -10.04
C ARG A 162 13.03 4.90 -11.25
N ASN A 163 12.03 4.53 -12.04
CA ASN A 163 12.22 3.70 -13.24
C ASN A 163 13.23 4.36 -14.22
N TYR A 164 13.11 5.67 -14.46
CA TYR A 164 14.11 6.38 -15.27
C TYR A 164 15.52 6.36 -14.66
N SER A 165 15.62 6.48 -13.33
CA SER A 165 16.91 6.40 -12.62
C SER A 165 17.54 5.00 -12.76
N GLU A 166 16.74 3.94 -12.59
CA GLU A 166 17.18 2.54 -12.72
C GLU A 166 17.61 2.19 -14.15
N GLU A 167 16.97 2.78 -15.17
CA GLU A 167 17.35 2.64 -16.58
C GLU A 167 18.52 3.56 -17.00
N GLU A 168 19.18 4.23 -16.04
CA GLU A 168 20.27 5.20 -16.26
C GLU A 168 19.85 6.43 -17.11
N MET A 169 18.55 6.66 -17.28
CA MET A 169 17.95 7.84 -17.93
C MET A 169 17.88 9.02 -16.96
N PHE A 170 19.04 9.42 -16.44
CA PHE A 170 19.15 10.36 -15.33
C PHE A 170 18.64 11.78 -15.63
N ARG A 171 18.71 12.22 -16.89
CA ARG A 171 18.22 13.57 -17.25
C ARG A 171 16.69 13.59 -17.18
N GLU A 172 16.05 12.56 -17.72
CA GLU A 172 14.60 12.37 -17.72
C GLU A 172 14.07 12.20 -16.30
N ALA A 173 14.78 11.43 -15.46
CA ALA A 173 14.49 11.32 -14.04
C ALA A 173 14.49 12.69 -13.34
N LEU A 174 15.50 13.54 -13.60
CA LEU A 174 15.57 14.88 -13.00
C LEU A 174 14.45 15.82 -13.49
N ILE A 175 14.05 15.73 -14.75
CA ILE A 175 12.93 16.52 -15.31
C ILE A 175 11.61 16.14 -14.62
N GLU A 176 11.31 14.84 -14.52
CA GLU A 176 10.08 14.39 -13.87
C GLU A 176 10.11 14.65 -12.36
N LEU A 177 11.26 14.52 -11.69
CA LEU A 177 11.41 14.92 -10.29
C LEU A 177 11.15 16.41 -10.09
N GLY A 178 11.69 17.28 -10.96
CA GLY A 178 11.42 18.72 -10.92
C GLY A 178 9.93 19.02 -11.08
N LYS A 179 9.28 18.38 -12.06
CA LYS A 179 7.84 18.52 -12.33
C LYS A 179 6.98 18.06 -11.15
N LEU A 180 7.28 16.90 -10.56
CA LEU A 180 6.61 16.40 -9.36
C LEU A 180 6.80 17.38 -8.20
N SER A 181 8.02 17.86 -7.98
CA SER A 181 8.34 18.82 -6.90
C SER A 181 7.52 20.11 -7.02
N ARG A 182 7.43 20.69 -8.23
CA ARG A 182 6.63 21.89 -8.48
C ARG A 182 5.14 21.63 -8.28
N TYR A 183 4.63 20.47 -8.70
CA TYR A 183 3.24 20.07 -8.46
C TYR A 183 2.92 19.95 -6.96
N LEU A 184 3.78 19.26 -6.20
CA LEU A 184 3.62 19.13 -4.75
C LEU A 184 3.66 20.49 -4.04
N TYR A 185 4.52 21.41 -4.51
CA TYR A 185 4.59 22.75 -3.96
C TYR A 185 3.32 23.57 -4.25
N VAL A 186 2.91 23.65 -5.51
CA VAL A 186 1.83 24.57 -5.94
C VAL A 186 0.44 23.99 -5.68
N CYS A 187 0.22 22.71 -5.98
CA CYS A 187 -1.10 22.10 -5.96
C CYS A 187 -1.42 21.44 -4.61
N LYS A 188 -0.40 20.95 -3.91
CA LYS A 188 -0.56 20.26 -2.62
C LYS A 188 -0.10 21.10 -1.43
N MET A 189 0.49 22.28 -1.68
CA MET A 189 0.95 23.25 -0.68
C MET A 189 1.98 22.67 0.31
N LEU A 190 2.82 21.74 -0.16
CA LEU A 190 3.90 21.20 0.66
C LEU A 190 5.03 22.23 0.82
N THR A 191 5.72 22.17 1.96
CA THR A 191 6.95 22.95 2.16
C THR A 191 8.09 22.40 1.31
N ILE A 192 9.08 23.24 1.01
CA ILE A 192 10.26 22.85 0.24
C ILE A 192 11.01 21.72 0.97
N GLU A 193 11.12 21.81 2.29
CA GLU A 193 11.79 20.80 3.13
C GLU A 193 11.10 19.43 3.04
N SER A 194 9.76 19.39 3.11
CA SER A 194 9.01 18.13 2.98
C SER A 194 9.15 17.54 1.58
N ILE A 195 9.13 18.38 0.53
CA ILE A 195 9.31 17.94 -0.86
C ILE A 195 10.70 17.34 -1.06
N ILE A 196 11.76 18.01 -0.58
CA ILE A 196 13.13 17.50 -0.68
C ILE A 196 13.26 16.14 -0.02
N GLN A 197 12.69 15.96 1.18
CA GLN A 197 12.70 14.68 1.87
C GLN A 197 11.94 13.61 1.08
N PHE A 198 10.76 13.96 0.53
CA PHE A 198 9.92 13.05 -0.27
C PHE A 198 10.62 12.54 -1.53
N ILE A 199 11.29 13.41 -2.28
CA ILE A 199 12.00 13.04 -3.52
C ILE A 199 13.39 12.44 -3.30
N SER A 200 13.95 12.61 -2.09
CA SER A 200 15.33 12.21 -1.77
C SER A 200 15.66 10.74 -2.05
N PRO A 201 14.75 9.75 -1.89
CA PRO A 201 15.08 8.35 -2.20
C PRO A 201 15.54 8.17 -3.64
N VAL A 202 14.86 8.82 -4.60
CA VAL A 202 15.23 8.74 -6.02
C VAL A 202 16.38 9.69 -6.34
N LEU A 203 16.34 10.93 -5.85
CA LEU A 203 17.37 11.93 -6.14
C LEU A 203 18.78 11.49 -5.67
N ASN A 204 18.86 10.73 -4.58
CA ASN A 204 20.14 10.23 -4.04
C ASN A 204 20.75 9.09 -4.85
N GLU A 205 19.97 8.40 -5.70
CA GLU A 205 20.45 7.36 -6.62
C GLU A 205 21.14 7.99 -7.85
N ILE A 206 20.81 9.24 -8.18
CA ILE A 206 21.33 9.93 -9.35
C ILE A 206 22.76 10.48 -9.07
N PRO A 207 23.75 10.22 -9.94
CA PRO A 207 25.11 10.73 -9.77
C PRO A 207 25.17 12.26 -9.61
N LYS A 208 25.81 12.74 -8.54
CA LYS A 208 25.87 14.19 -8.19
C LYS A 208 26.41 15.10 -9.29
N ASN A 209 27.32 14.60 -10.12
CA ASN A 209 27.84 15.33 -11.27
C ASN A 209 26.78 15.56 -12.35
N LEU A 210 25.85 14.61 -12.53
CA LEU A 210 24.74 14.75 -13.47
C LEU A 210 23.67 15.70 -12.95
N VAL A 211 23.38 15.63 -11.64
CA VAL A 211 22.51 16.63 -10.97
C VAL A 211 23.09 18.04 -11.15
N SER A 212 24.38 18.22 -10.87
CA SER A 212 25.04 19.53 -11.01
C SER A 212 24.96 20.06 -12.45
N ARG A 213 25.20 19.19 -13.44
CA ARG A 213 25.11 19.53 -14.87
C ARG A 213 23.69 19.90 -15.29
N TYR A 214 22.67 19.22 -14.76
CA TYR A 214 21.28 19.59 -15.00
C TYR A 214 20.97 20.98 -14.45
N LEU A 215 21.41 21.28 -13.24
CA LEU A 215 21.14 22.56 -12.58
C LEU A 215 21.87 23.76 -13.19
N GLU A 216 22.86 23.55 -14.07
CA GLU A 216 23.48 24.63 -14.87
C GLU A 216 22.53 25.15 -15.97
N ALA A 217 21.63 24.31 -16.46
CA ALA A 217 20.64 24.64 -17.47
C ALA A 217 19.39 23.74 -17.29
N PRO A 218 18.59 23.98 -16.22
CA PRO A 218 17.45 23.15 -15.90
C PRO A 218 16.34 23.33 -16.94
N GLU A 219 15.46 22.33 -17.05
CA GLU A 219 14.29 22.42 -17.93
C GLU A 219 13.34 23.53 -17.45
N GLU A 220 13.22 23.71 -16.14
CA GLU A 220 12.48 24.80 -15.50
C GLU A 220 13.33 25.46 -14.40
N GLU A 221 13.35 26.79 -14.35
CA GLU A 221 14.23 27.54 -13.43
C GLU A 221 14.03 27.15 -11.95
N TYR A 222 12.78 26.88 -11.57
CA TYR A 222 12.40 26.50 -10.20
C TYR A 222 12.90 25.13 -9.76
N ASP A 223 13.42 24.29 -10.67
CA ASP A 223 14.00 22.99 -10.30
C ASP A 223 15.19 23.13 -9.36
N THR A 224 15.91 24.25 -9.49
CA THR A 224 17.03 24.59 -8.62
C THR A 224 16.65 24.68 -7.14
N VAL A 225 15.39 25.02 -6.84
CA VAL A 225 14.88 25.11 -5.46
C VAL A 225 14.78 23.72 -4.81
N PHE A 226 14.34 22.72 -5.56
CA PHE A 226 14.02 21.40 -5.02
C PHE A 226 15.14 20.37 -5.22
N LEU A 227 15.81 20.40 -6.38
CA LEU A 227 16.81 19.39 -6.75
C LEU A 227 18.22 19.73 -6.27
N SER A 228 18.44 20.96 -5.80
CA SER A 228 19.74 21.32 -5.24
C SER A 228 19.89 20.70 -3.84
N GLN A 229 20.92 19.86 -3.65
CA GLN A 229 21.28 19.32 -2.33
C GLN A 229 21.84 20.38 -1.35
N LYS A 230 21.64 21.68 -1.66
CA LYS A 230 22.12 22.83 -0.88
C LYS A 230 20.98 23.51 -0.14
N VAL A 231 20.17 22.75 0.60
CA VAL A 231 19.31 23.37 1.63
C VAL A 231 19.96 23.14 2.99
N LYS A 232 20.90 24.04 3.31
CA LYS A 232 21.18 24.46 4.69
C LYS A 232 21.02 25.98 4.72
N ASP A 233 20.07 26.44 5.52
CA ASP A 233 19.99 27.77 6.11
C ASP A 233 19.69 28.98 5.20
N ASN A 234 18.65 28.94 4.35
CA ASN A 234 18.08 30.20 3.86
C ASN A 234 16.56 30.15 3.83
N HIS A 235 15.93 30.81 4.80
CA HIS A 235 14.56 31.30 4.70
C HIS A 235 14.46 32.29 3.53
N GLN A 236 14.28 31.78 2.31
CA GLN A 236 13.83 32.60 1.20
C GLN A 236 12.31 32.49 1.12
N VAL A 237 11.64 33.49 1.69
CA VAL A 237 10.26 33.81 1.36
C VAL A 237 10.24 34.19 -0.12
N LEU A 238 9.60 33.38 -0.96
CA LEU A 238 9.37 33.73 -2.36
C LEU A 238 8.51 35.02 -2.42
N PRO A 239 8.88 36.02 -3.23
CA PRO A 239 8.04 37.19 -3.42
C PRO A 239 6.78 36.77 -4.17
N ILE A 240 5.64 36.87 -3.52
CA ILE A 240 4.33 36.82 -4.17
C ILE A 240 4.28 38.02 -5.11
N SER A 241 4.30 37.77 -6.41
CA SER A 241 4.07 38.81 -7.41
C SER A 241 2.58 39.18 -7.37
N THR A 242 2.29 40.39 -6.91
CA THR A 242 0.95 41.02 -6.96
C THR A 242 0.51 41.36 -8.37
#